data_AF-A0A6P0IXT1-F1
#
_entry.id   AF-A0A6P0IXT1-F1
#
_cell.length_a   1.000
_cell.length_b   1.000
_cell.length_c   1.000
_cell.angle_alpha   90.00
_cell.angle_beta   90.00
_cell.angle_gamma   90.00
#
_symmetry.space_group_name_H-M   'P 1'
#
loop_
_entity.id
_entity.type
_entity.pdbx_description
1 polymer ?
#
loop_
_entity_poly.entity_id
_entity_poly.type
_entity_poly.pdbx_seq_one_letter_code
_entity_poly.pdbx_strand_id
1 'polypeptide(L)'
;SKVFYDYTRPVRAIRELGELGLIGEFDEELGGFAIESYGGPGVGTIKLLASDFITYQTPGADPSPPFAEFTSGHSAFSAAAAEIFKLFTGSDFFGNSVTFAPGSSLFEPGLTPTDEVTLFWETFSDAADEAGISRIYGGIHFDDGDLFGGDLGRQVGSKVYDRTLFFINGGVKVPEPTSVLGMLVFGAFGAASMLKGKRGNQSNHQSH
;
A
#
# COMPACT_ATOMS: atom_id res chain seq x y z
N SER A 1 -4.08 2.76 11.69
CA SER A 1 -2.96 3.52 11.06
C SER A 1 -1.65 3.09 11.69
N LYS A 2 -0.49 3.42 11.09
CA LYS A 2 0.84 3.03 11.59
C LYS A 2 1.04 3.29 13.08
N VAL A 3 0.64 4.46 13.56
CA VAL A 3 0.75 4.85 14.98
C VAL A 3 -0.22 4.07 15.87
N PHE A 4 -1.38 3.69 15.37
CA PHE A 4 -2.39 2.96 16.15
C PHE A 4 -2.03 1.49 16.34
N TYR A 5 -1.56 0.84 15.26
CA TYR A 5 -1.25 -0.59 15.29
C TYR A 5 0.15 -0.86 15.84
N ASP A 6 1.12 0.00 15.52
CA ASP A 6 2.52 -0.10 15.97
C ASP A 6 3.15 -1.48 15.70
N TYR A 7 2.83 -2.07 14.55
CA TYR A 7 3.31 -3.40 14.16
C TYR A 7 4.83 -3.42 13.92
N THR A 8 5.45 -4.49 14.40
CA THR A 8 6.86 -4.79 14.20
C THR A 8 7.20 -5.01 12.72
N ARG A 9 8.45 -4.74 12.36
CA ARG A 9 8.98 -4.97 10.99
C ARG A 9 9.45 -6.42 10.82
N PRO A 10 9.43 -6.97 9.60
CA PRO A 10 9.88 -8.35 9.36
C PRO A 10 11.29 -8.64 9.88
N VAL A 11 12.24 -7.73 9.65
CA VAL A 11 13.62 -7.88 10.16
C VAL A 11 13.66 -8.06 11.68
N ARG A 12 12.82 -7.34 12.44
CA ARG A 12 12.80 -7.47 13.90
C ARG A 12 12.12 -8.76 14.32
N ALA A 13 10.98 -9.10 13.71
CA ALA A 13 10.25 -10.32 14.00
C ALA A 13 11.10 -11.57 13.71
N ILE A 14 11.74 -11.65 12.53
CA ILE A 14 12.56 -12.80 12.14
C ILE A 14 13.72 -13.00 13.13
N ARG A 15 14.44 -11.92 13.47
CA ARG A 15 15.56 -12.00 14.40
C ARG A 15 15.13 -12.45 15.78
N GLU A 16 14.10 -11.83 16.37
CA GLU A 16 13.61 -12.19 17.70
C GLU A 16 13.03 -13.61 17.75
N LEU A 17 12.25 -14.01 16.74
CA LEU A 17 11.69 -15.37 16.69
C LEU A 17 12.79 -16.42 16.49
N GLY A 18 13.83 -16.09 15.74
CA GLY A 18 15.02 -16.92 15.56
C GLY A 18 15.80 -17.12 16.86
N GLU A 19 16.05 -16.03 17.61
CA GLU A 19 16.68 -16.08 18.93
C GLU A 19 15.89 -16.96 19.92
N LEU A 20 14.56 -16.93 19.82
CA LEU A 20 13.67 -17.75 20.64
C LEU A 20 13.53 -19.20 20.14
N GLY A 21 14.10 -19.54 18.99
CA GLY A 21 13.95 -20.85 18.36
C GLY A 21 12.54 -21.18 17.90
N LEU A 22 11.73 -20.15 17.63
CA LEU A 22 10.36 -20.29 17.12
C LEU A 22 10.32 -20.41 15.60
N ILE A 23 11.41 -20.01 14.92
CA ILE A 23 11.62 -20.22 13.49
C ILE A 23 13.05 -20.72 13.24
N GLY A 24 13.25 -21.33 12.07
CA GLY A 24 14.52 -21.91 11.68
C GLY A 24 14.77 -23.29 12.29
N GLU A 25 15.87 -23.91 11.87
CA GLU A 25 16.33 -25.20 12.37
C GLU A 25 17.61 -24.99 13.18
N PHE A 26 17.73 -25.65 14.34
CA PHE A 26 18.95 -25.55 15.14
C PHE A 26 20.15 -26.11 14.36
N ASP A 27 21.18 -25.30 14.22
CA ASP A 27 22.42 -25.61 13.53
C ASP A 27 23.59 -25.59 14.53
N GLU A 28 24.27 -26.72 14.67
CA GLU A 28 25.37 -26.89 15.62
C GLU A 28 26.61 -26.07 15.24
N GLU A 29 26.86 -25.86 13.95
CA GLU A 29 28.03 -25.12 13.44
C GLU A 29 27.85 -23.61 13.64
N LEU A 30 26.64 -23.11 13.40
CA LEU A 30 26.28 -21.71 13.61
C LEU A 30 25.92 -21.41 15.08
N GLY A 31 25.63 -22.43 15.89
CA GLY A 31 25.34 -22.29 17.32
C GLY A 31 23.97 -21.68 17.61
N GLY A 32 22.99 -21.85 16.72
CA GLY A 32 21.66 -21.25 16.86
C GLY A 32 20.68 -21.70 15.77
N PHE A 33 19.50 -21.07 15.73
CA PHE A 33 18.47 -21.41 14.74
C PHE A 33 18.75 -20.71 13.41
N ALA A 34 18.94 -21.50 12.36
CA ALA A 34 19.32 -21.06 11.05
C ALA A 34 18.15 -21.11 10.05
N ILE A 35 18.19 -20.21 9.08
CA ILE A 35 17.27 -20.09 7.95
C ILE A 35 18.06 -19.95 6.65
N GLU A 36 17.42 -20.24 5.52
CA GLU A 36 17.94 -19.89 4.20
C GLU A 36 17.44 -18.50 3.81
N SER A 37 18.36 -17.57 3.52
CA SER A 37 18.01 -16.20 3.17
C SER A 37 19.13 -15.51 2.38
N TYR A 38 18.85 -14.32 1.87
CA TYR A 38 19.83 -13.44 1.23
C TYR A 38 21.00 -13.13 2.18
N GLY A 39 22.23 -13.46 1.73
CA GLY A 39 23.48 -13.27 2.47
C GLY A 39 24.16 -11.92 2.23
N GLY A 40 23.58 -11.05 1.41
CA GLY A 40 24.13 -9.73 1.10
C GLY A 40 24.67 -9.61 -0.33
N PRO A 41 25.18 -8.42 -0.70
CA PRO A 41 25.57 -8.13 -2.09
C PRO A 41 26.54 -9.15 -2.68
N GLY A 42 26.10 -9.82 -3.75
CA GLY A 42 26.91 -10.81 -4.48
C GLY A 42 27.10 -12.15 -3.76
N VAL A 43 26.46 -12.35 -2.61
CA VAL A 43 26.53 -13.61 -1.85
C VAL A 43 25.42 -14.57 -2.27
N GLY A 44 24.26 -14.04 -2.66
CA GLY A 44 23.08 -14.83 -3.01
C GLY A 44 22.41 -15.44 -1.78
N THR A 45 21.69 -16.55 -1.97
CA THR A 45 21.04 -17.27 -0.86
C THR A 45 22.05 -18.15 -0.14
N ILE A 46 22.11 -18.02 1.19
CA ILE A 46 22.94 -18.84 2.06
C ILE A 46 22.14 -19.31 3.27
N LYS A 47 22.68 -20.31 3.98
CA LYS A 47 22.25 -20.63 5.33
C LYS A 47 22.91 -19.67 6.32
N LEU A 48 22.11 -18.99 7.14
CA LEU A 48 22.58 -18.08 8.20
C LEU A 48 21.68 -18.16 9.44
N LEU A 49 22.15 -17.66 10.59
CA LEU A 49 21.29 -17.54 11.78
C LEU A 49 20.12 -16.60 11.49
N ALA A 50 18.92 -16.92 11.95
CA ALA A 50 17.77 -16.02 11.82
C ALA A 50 18.01 -14.66 12.50
N SER A 51 18.83 -14.62 13.56
CA SER A 51 19.29 -13.38 14.22
C SER A 51 20.13 -12.47 13.30
N ASP A 52 20.73 -13.05 12.27
CA ASP A 52 21.59 -12.34 11.31
C ASP A 52 20.83 -11.96 10.03
N PHE A 53 19.52 -12.23 9.96
CA PHE A 53 18.69 -11.89 8.80
C PHE A 53 18.85 -10.43 8.39
N ILE A 54 19.06 -10.21 7.09
CA ILE A 54 19.13 -8.88 6.47
C ILE A 54 18.09 -8.74 5.37
N THR A 55 17.69 -7.50 5.12
CA THR A 55 16.73 -7.13 4.08
C THR A 55 17.44 -6.74 2.80
N TYR A 56 16.80 -6.97 1.65
CA TYR A 56 17.28 -6.45 0.37
C TYR A 56 16.93 -4.96 0.24
N GLN A 57 17.77 -4.12 0.85
CA GLN A 57 17.69 -2.64 0.85
C GLN A 57 19.05 -2.05 0.46
N THR A 58 19.12 -0.72 0.32
CA THR A 58 20.37 -0.01 0.02
C THR A 58 21.51 -0.45 0.97
N PRO A 59 22.66 -0.91 0.45
CA PRO A 59 23.78 -1.34 1.27
C PRO A 59 24.21 -0.26 2.26
N GLY A 60 24.33 -0.64 3.54
CA GLY A 60 24.72 0.27 4.63
C GLY A 60 23.60 1.17 5.15
N ALA A 61 22.39 1.10 4.59
CA ALA A 61 21.22 1.78 5.15
C ALA A 61 20.55 0.93 6.26
N ASP A 62 19.58 1.54 6.95
CA ASP A 62 18.74 0.81 7.90
C ASP A 62 17.98 -0.33 7.21
N PRO A 63 17.84 -1.51 7.85
CA PRO A 63 17.17 -2.65 7.25
C PRO A 63 15.66 -2.45 7.08
N SER A 64 15.08 -1.42 7.68
CA SER A 64 13.71 -1.01 7.42
C SER A 64 13.48 0.45 7.81
N PRO A 65 12.49 1.14 7.24
CA PRO A 65 12.16 2.51 7.63
C PRO A 65 11.77 2.62 9.12
N PRO A 66 12.06 3.76 9.78
CA PRO A 66 11.88 3.94 11.23
C PRO A 66 10.42 4.27 11.60
N PHE A 67 9.49 3.45 11.13
CA PHE A 67 8.07 3.52 11.48
C PHE A 67 7.41 2.15 11.31
N ALA A 68 6.30 1.95 12.02
CA ALA A 68 5.54 0.71 12.07
C ALA A 68 5.21 0.13 10.69
N GLU A 69 5.15 -1.19 10.64
CA GLU A 69 4.92 -1.96 9.41
C GLU A 69 3.52 -1.68 8.84
N PHE A 70 2.46 -1.90 9.62
CA PHE A 70 1.10 -1.92 9.09
C PHE A 70 0.40 -0.54 9.08
N THR A 71 -0.23 -0.10 8.00
CA THR A 71 -0.24 -0.67 6.64
C THR A 71 0.92 -0.15 5.80
N SER A 72 1.24 -0.82 4.68
CA SER A 72 2.24 -0.36 3.71
C SER A 72 1.84 0.96 3.09
N GLY A 73 2.76 1.94 3.16
CA GLY A 73 2.58 3.25 2.52
C GLY A 73 2.79 3.18 1.01
N HIS A 74 3.75 2.37 0.55
CA HIS A 74 4.01 2.21 -0.89
C HIS A 74 2.79 1.63 -1.59
N SER A 75 2.22 0.56 -1.04
CA SER A 75 1.01 -0.09 -1.55
C SER A 75 -0.18 0.88 -1.56
N ALA A 76 -0.35 1.69 -0.51
CA ALA A 76 -1.41 2.70 -0.46
C ALA A 76 -1.22 3.80 -1.52
N PHE A 77 -0.01 4.32 -1.70
CA PHE A 77 0.24 5.39 -2.65
C PHE A 77 0.14 4.92 -4.10
N SER A 78 0.71 3.75 -4.43
CA SER A 78 0.64 3.19 -5.78
C SER A 78 -0.80 2.85 -6.16
N ALA A 79 -1.55 2.20 -5.26
CA ALA A 79 -2.95 1.85 -5.51
C ALA A 79 -3.86 3.09 -5.60
N ALA A 80 -3.61 4.14 -4.80
CA ALA A 80 -4.34 5.40 -4.93
C ALA A 80 -4.08 6.08 -6.29
N ALA A 81 -2.83 6.06 -6.76
CA ALA A 81 -2.48 6.62 -8.06
C ALA A 81 -3.12 5.83 -9.21
N ALA A 82 -3.04 4.51 -9.18
CA ALA A 82 -3.67 3.64 -10.18
C ALA A 82 -5.19 3.85 -10.24
N GLU A 83 -5.86 3.93 -9.08
CA GLU A 83 -7.30 4.19 -9.03
C GLU A 83 -7.65 5.55 -9.66
N ILE A 84 -6.88 6.60 -9.36
CA ILE A 84 -7.08 7.93 -9.94
C ILE A 84 -6.88 7.89 -11.46
N PHE A 85 -5.83 7.23 -11.96
CA PHE A 85 -5.59 7.15 -13.40
C PHE A 85 -6.69 6.39 -14.11
N LYS A 86 -7.12 5.24 -13.57
CA LYS A 86 -8.23 4.46 -14.10
C LYS A 86 -9.53 5.27 -14.18
N LEU A 87 -9.85 6.02 -13.13
CA LEU A 87 -11.04 6.89 -13.10
C LEU A 87 -10.93 8.07 -14.07
N PHE A 88 -9.73 8.63 -14.22
CA PHE A 88 -9.47 9.77 -15.08
C PHE A 88 -9.50 9.41 -16.57
N THR A 89 -8.87 8.31 -16.96
CA THR A 89 -8.82 7.84 -18.35
C THR A 89 -10.09 7.07 -18.75
N GLY A 90 -10.86 6.59 -17.76
CA GLY A 90 -11.97 5.66 -17.96
C GLY A 90 -11.52 4.24 -18.30
N SER A 91 -10.24 3.91 -18.13
CA SER A 91 -9.65 2.61 -18.45
C SER A 91 -8.48 2.30 -17.53
N ASP A 92 -8.34 1.05 -17.11
CA ASP A 92 -7.19 0.62 -16.30
C ASP A 92 -5.93 0.38 -17.16
N PHE A 93 -6.02 0.53 -18.48
CA PHE A 93 -4.91 0.28 -19.39
C PHE A 93 -3.73 1.25 -19.15
N PHE A 94 -2.54 0.69 -18.97
CA PHE A 94 -1.28 1.41 -18.86
C PHE A 94 -0.33 1.07 -20.02
N GLY A 95 -0.09 -0.23 -20.27
CA GLY A 95 0.67 -0.73 -21.41
C GLY A 95 2.09 -0.19 -21.51
N ASN A 96 2.84 -0.16 -20.41
CA ASN A 96 4.16 0.46 -20.36
C ASN A 96 5.22 -0.49 -19.76
N SER A 97 6.49 -0.21 -20.04
CA SER A 97 7.62 -1.01 -19.56
C SER A 97 8.80 -0.15 -19.11
N VAL A 98 9.69 -0.78 -18.35
CA VAL A 98 11.01 -0.24 -18.01
C VAL A 98 12.06 -1.33 -18.21
N THR A 99 13.18 -0.96 -18.80
CA THR A 99 14.31 -1.86 -19.06
C THR A 99 15.49 -1.48 -18.17
N PHE A 100 16.03 -2.47 -17.48
CA PHE A 100 17.20 -2.37 -16.61
C PHE A 100 18.39 -3.06 -17.29
N ALA A 101 19.47 -2.31 -17.48
CA ALA A 101 20.72 -2.85 -18.01
C ALA A 101 21.39 -3.80 -16.99
N PRO A 102 22.23 -4.75 -17.45
CA PRO A 102 23.05 -5.56 -16.55
C PRO A 102 23.84 -4.71 -15.54
N GLY A 103 23.84 -5.12 -14.27
CA GLY A 103 24.57 -4.45 -13.19
C GLY A 103 24.02 -3.08 -12.75
N SER A 104 22.82 -2.69 -13.20
CA SER A 104 22.24 -1.37 -12.90
C SER A 104 21.58 -1.24 -11.52
N SER A 105 21.50 -2.31 -10.73
CA SER A 105 20.95 -2.29 -9.38
C SER A 105 21.72 -1.32 -8.49
N LEU A 106 20.99 -0.47 -7.76
CA LEU A 106 21.59 0.35 -6.70
C LEU A 106 21.95 -0.48 -5.46
N PHE A 107 21.40 -1.68 -5.32
CA PHE A 107 21.60 -2.53 -4.14
C PHE A 107 22.72 -3.54 -4.34
N GLU A 108 22.95 -3.96 -5.59
CA GLU A 108 24.07 -4.80 -5.99
C GLU A 108 24.74 -4.25 -7.27
N PRO A 109 25.41 -3.08 -7.18
CA PRO A 109 25.97 -2.40 -8.36
C PRO A 109 27.00 -3.26 -9.09
N GLY A 110 26.86 -3.33 -10.41
CA GLY A 110 27.73 -4.14 -11.28
C GLY A 110 27.47 -5.65 -11.23
N LEU A 111 26.51 -6.11 -10.41
CA LEU A 111 26.20 -7.53 -10.24
C LEU A 111 24.78 -7.88 -10.71
N THR A 112 23.81 -7.05 -10.35
CA THR A 112 22.39 -7.34 -10.58
C THR A 112 21.74 -6.24 -11.44
N PRO A 113 20.89 -6.58 -12.41
CA PRO A 113 20.65 -7.93 -12.94
C PRO A 113 21.87 -8.46 -13.73
N THR A 114 21.97 -9.77 -13.94
CA THR A 114 23.06 -10.38 -14.74
C THR A 114 22.89 -10.11 -16.24
N ASP A 115 21.64 -10.06 -16.67
CA ASP A 115 21.21 -9.82 -18.04
C ASP A 115 20.28 -8.62 -18.08
N GLU A 116 19.99 -8.11 -19.28
CA GLU A 116 18.97 -7.07 -19.43
C GLU A 116 17.61 -7.61 -18.98
N VAL A 117 16.92 -6.86 -18.11
CA VAL A 117 15.59 -7.22 -17.62
C VAL A 117 14.61 -6.13 -18.03
N THR A 118 13.51 -6.51 -18.67
CA THR A 118 12.40 -5.61 -18.97
C THR A 118 11.19 -6.01 -18.15
N LEU A 119 10.70 -5.09 -17.31
CA LEU A 119 9.43 -5.21 -16.61
C LEU A 119 8.35 -4.54 -17.45
N PHE A 120 7.18 -5.16 -17.57
CA PHE A 120 6.05 -4.64 -18.34
C PHE A 120 4.76 -4.80 -17.54
N TRP A 121 3.92 -3.78 -17.61
CA TRP A 121 2.61 -3.72 -16.96
C TRP A 121 1.53 -3.39 -17.98
N GLU A 122 0.53 -4.26 -18.07
CA GLU A 122 -0.62 -4.04 -18.95
C GLU A 122 -1.55 -2.97 -18.36
N THR A 123 -1.77 -3.00 -17.04
CA THR A 123 -2.68 -2.09 -16.35
C THR A 123 -2.00 -1.23 -15.29
N PHE A 124 -2.65 -0.13 -14.89
CA PHE A 124 -2.20 0.67 -13.75
C PHE A 124 -2.28 -0.15 -12.45
N SER A 125 -3.28 -1.03 -12.34
CA SER A 125 -3.41 -1.97 -11.22
C SER A 125 -2.21 -2.92 -11.15
N ASP A 126 -1.77 -3.51 -12.27
CA ASP A 126 -0.59 -4.40 -12.27
C ASP A 126 0.66 -3.67 -11.79
N ALA A 127 0.88 -2.44 -12.26
CA ALA A 127 2.01 -1.61 -11.82
C ALA A 127 1.93 -1.27 -10.32
N ALA A 128 0.73 -1.01 -9.81
CA ALA A 128 0.53 -0.70 -8.40
C ALA A 128 0.70 -1.92 -7.50
N ASP A 129 0.22 -3.09 -7.93
CA ASP A 129 0.35 -4.35 -7.21
C ASP A 129 1.81 -4.82 -7.20
N GLU A 130 2.56 -4.69 -8.31
CA GLU A 130 3.99 -4.99 -8.31
C GLU A 130 4.78 -4.03 -7.41
N ALA A 131 4.41 -2.75 -7.36
CA ALA A 131 5.00 -1.80 -6.42
C ALA A 131 4.72 -2.18 -4.95
N GLY A 132 3.55 -2.75 -4.66
CA GLY A 132 3.18 -3.26 -3.35
C GLY A 132 4.00 -4.48 -2.92
N ILE A 133 3.94 -5.56 -3.72
CA ILE A 133 4.62 -6.83 -3.43
C ILE A 133 6.15 -6.66 -3.43
N SER A 134 6.70 -5.69 -4.16
CA SER A 134 8.14 -5.37 -4.13
C SER A 134 8.67 -5.10 -2.72
N ARG A 135 7.80 -4.68 -1.79
CA ARG A 135 8.19 -4.40 -0.40
C ARG A 135 8.37 -5.67 0.43
N ILE A 136 7.70 -6.75 0.04
CA ILE A 136 7.88 -8.09 0.59
C ILE A 136 9.18 -8.69 0.03
N TYR A 137 9.43 -8.56 -1.27
CA TYR A 137 10.72 -8.94 -1.87
C TYR A 137 11.90 -8.18 -1.24
N GLY A 138 11.70 -6.90 -0.91
CA GLY A 138 12.68 -6.10 -0.18
C GLY A 138 12.84 -6.47 1.30
N GLY A 139 12.02 -7.38 1.84
CA GLY A 139 12.08 -7.87 3.22
C GLY A 139 11.55 -6.91 4.28
N ILE A 140 10.73 -5.91 3.92
CA ILE A 140 10.33 -4.83 4.85
C ILE A 140 8.83 -4.75 5.16
N HIS A 141 8.00 -5.56 4.52
CA HIS A 141 6.56 -5.66 4.77
C HIS A 141 6.11 -7.12 4.79
N PHE A 142 5.00 -7.38 5.50
CA PHE A 142 4.25 -8.64 5.42
C PHE A 142 3.11 -8.51 4.40
N ASP A 143 2.54 -9.64 3.98
CA ASP A 143 1.43 -9.70 3.02
C ASP A 143 0.24 -8.83 3.44
N ASP A 144 -0.15 -8.89 4.72
CA ASP A 144 -1.24 -8.06 5.26
C ASP A 144 -0.93 -6.56 5.09
N GLY A 145 0.32 -6.15 5.36
CA GLY A 145 0.74 -4.76 5.19
C GLY A 145 0.53 -4.27 3.78
N ASP A 146 0.84 -5.11 2.79
CA ASP A 146 0.64 -4.84 1.37
C ASP A 146 -0.85 -4.80 0.98
N LEU A 147 -1.58 -5.89 1.22
CA LEU A 147 -2.98 -6.05 0.82
C LEU A 147 -3.90 -4.97 1.40
N PHE A 148 -3.83 -4.76 2.72
CA PHE A 148 -4.63 -3.72 3.37
C PHE A 148 -4.14 -2.30 3.03
N GLY A 149 -2.86 -2.14 2.71
CA GLY A 149 -2.31 -0.91 2.16
C GLY A 149 -2.92 -0.57 0.81
N GLY A 150 -2.93 -1.52 -0.12
CA GLY A 150 -3.54 -1.38 -1.44
C GLY A 150 -5.04 -1.08 -1.37
N ASP A 151 -5.78 -1.79 -0.52
CA ASP A 151 -7.22 -1.55 -0.30
C ASP A 151 -7.51 -0.15 0.23
N LEU A 152 -6.70 0.34 1.18
CA LEU A 152 -6.79 1.70 1.67
C LEU A 152 -6.50 2.70 0.54
N GLY A 153 -5.46 2.44 -0.26
CA GLY A 153 -5.05 3.27 -1.39
C GLY A 153 -6.19 3.46 -2.40
N ARG A 154 -6.81 2.37 -2.85
CA ARG A 154 -7.96 2.40 -3.77
C ARG A 154 -9.11 3.25 -3.22
N GLN A 155 -9.47 3.05 -1.95
CA GLN A 155 -10.53 3.84 -1.31
C GLN A 155 -10.20 5.34 -1.26
N VAL A 156 -8.95 5.68 -0.91
CA VAL A 156 -8.49 7.07 -0.89
C VAL A 156 -8.50 7.66 -2.30
N GLY A 157 -7.98 6.94 -3.29
CA GLY A 157 -7.94 7.38 -4.69
C GLY A 157 -9.32 7.75 -5.21
N SER A 158 -10.32 6.87 -5.01
CA SER A 158 -11.72 7.13 -5.38
C SER A 158 -12.28 8.37 -4.68
N LYS A 159 -12.09 8.51 -3.36
CA LYS A 159 -12.59 9.67 -2.61
C LYS A 159 -11.92 10.99 -3.02
N VAL A 160 -10.63 10.95 -3.32
CA VAL A 160 -9.88 12.12 -3.80
C VAL A 160 -10.37 12.52 -5.19
N TYR A 161 -10.59 11.55 -6.08
CA TYR A 161 -11.12 11.80 -7.42
C TYR A 161 -12.52 12.45 -7.37
N ASP A 162 -13.46 11.87 -6.61
CA ASP A 162 -14.79 12.43 -6.40
C ASP A 162 -14.73 13.86 -5.85
N ARG A 163 -13.86 14.09 -4.86
CA ARG A 163 -13.68 15.40 -4.25
C ARG A 163 -13.10 16.42 -5.22
N THR A 164 -12.21 15.97 -6.11
CA THR A 164 -11.59 16.79 -7.14
C THR A 164 -12.65 17.20 -8.18
N LEU A 165 -13.45 16.25 -8.66
CA LEU A 165 -14.55 16.54 -9.58
C LEU A 165 -15.59 17.49 -8.99
N PHE A 166 -15.90 17.37 -7.69
CA PHE A 166 -16.77 18.34 -7.02
C PHE A 166 -16.27 19.77 -7.19
N PHE A 167 -14.97 20.03 -6.98
CA PHE A 167 -14.41 21.37 -7.12
C PHE A 167 -14.27 21.81 -8.57
N ILE A 168 -13.88 20.93 -9.48
CA ILE A 168 -13.80 21.22 -10.92
C ILE A 168 -15.17 21.65 -11.46
N ASN A 169 -16.25 21.02 -10.97
CA ASN A 169 -17.61 21.32 -11.39
C ASN A 169 -18.25 22.50 -10.63
N GLY A 170 -17.44 23.36 -10.00
CA GLY A 170 -17.90 24.59 -9.34
C GLY A 170 -18.50 24.38 -7.95
N GLY A 171 -18.31 23.20 -7.35
CA GLY A 171 -18.72 22.94 -5.97
C GLY A 171 -17.95 23.81 -4.98
N VAL A 172 -18.68 24.47 -4.08
CA VAL A 172 -18.10 25.30 -3.02
C VAL A 172 -18.08 24.52 -1.71
N LYS A 173 -16.95 24.54 -0.99
CA LYS A 173 -16.90 23.96 0.37
C LYS A 173 -17.80 24.78 1.27
N VAL A 174 -18.87 24.17 1.79
CA VAL A 174 -19.60 24.76 2.91
C VAL A 174 -18.67 24.72 4.12
N PRO A 175 -18.33 25.86 4.75
CA PRO A 175 -17.52 25.86 5.95
C PRO A 175 -18.19 24.99 7.02
N GLU A 176 -17.40 24.20 7.74
CA GLU A 176 -17.89 23.57 8.96
C GLU A 176 -18.42 24.69 9.87
N PRO A 177 -19.65 24.57 10.40
CA PRO A 177 -20.19 25.60 11.27
C PRO A 177 -19.27 25.78 12.48
N THR A 178 -18.65 26.95 12.56
CA THR A 178 -17.72 27.32 13.63
C THR A 178 -18.41 27.61 14.97
N SER A 179 -19.73 27.44 15.03
CA SER A 179 -20.54 27.63 16.24
C SER A 179 -21.60 26.54 16.36
N VAL A 180 -21.97 26.25 17.62
CA VAL A 180 -23.07 25.33 17.98
C VAL A 180 -24.39 25.77 17.31
N LEU A 181 -24.59 27.08 17.16
CA LEU A 181 -25.75 27.63 16.44
C LEU A 181 -25.72 27.26 14.95
N GLY A 182 -24.56 27.30 14.32
CA GLY A 182 -24.37 26.86 12.93
C GLY A 182 -24.65 25.36 12.75
N MET A 183 -24.25 24.51 13.70
CA MET A 183 -24.54 23.06 13.66
C MET A 183 -26.05 22.78 13.71
N LEU A 184 -26.78 23.49 14.59
CA LEU A 184 -28.23 23.31 14.74
C LEU A 184 -29.01 23.78 13.50
N VAL A 185 -28.59 24.89 12.88
CA VAL A 185 -29.23 25.41 11.66
C VAL A 185 -29.03 24.45 10.48
N PHE A 186 -27.81 23.95 10.25
CA PHE A 186 -27.56 23.00 9.16
C PHE A 186 -28.18 21.62 9.41
N GLY A 187 -28.21 21.14 10.65
CA GLY A 187 -28.87 19.88 11.02
C GLY A 187 -30.38 19.89 10.75
N ALA A 188 -31.04 21.04 10.93
CA ALA A 188 -32.46 21.20 10.64
C ALA A 188 -32.79 21.18 9.12
N PHE A 189 -31.90 21.74 8.28
CA PHE A 189 -32.08 21.70 6.82
C PHE A 189 -31.87 20.29 6.23
N GLY A 190 -30.95 19.50 6.78
CA GLY A 190 -30.73 18.10 6.36
C GLY A 190 -31.96 17.21 6.60
N ALA A 191 -32.63 17.37 7.75
CA ALA A 191 -33.85 16.62 8.07
C ALA A 191 -35.05 17.03 7.20
N ALA A 192 -35.19 18.32 6.86
CA ALA A 192 -36.28 18.82 6.03
C ALA A 192 -36.22 18.32 4.57
N SER A 193 -35.01 18.09 4.03
CA SER A 193 -34.80 17.50 2.69
C SER A 193 -35.25 16.03 2.62
N MET A 194 -34.97 15.23 3.67
CA MET A 194 -35.38 13.83 3.75
C MET A 194 -36.89 13.63 3.89
N LEU A 195 -37.61 14.59 4.49
CA LEU A 195 -39.06 14.51 4.68
C LEU A 195 -39.87 14.83 3.42
N LYS A 196 -39.30 15.56 2.45
CA LYS A 196 -39.98 15.88 1.17
C LYS A 196 -39.94 14.74 0.14
N GLY A 197 -39.01 13.78 0.27
CA GLY A 197 -38.88 12.65 -0.65
C GLY A 197 -39.86 11.48 -0.42
N LYS A 198 -40.64 11.48 0.67
CA LYS A 198 -41.53 10.36 1.06
C LYS A 198 -43.03 10.62 0.89
N ARG A 199 -43.45 11.76 0.36
CA ARG A 199 -44.87 12.06 0.07
C ARG A 199 -45.06 12.41 -1.41
N GLY A 200 -45.28 11.40 -2.24
CA GLY A 200 -45.67 11.66 -3.62
C GLY A 200 -45.59 10.47 -4.57
N ASN A 201 -46.18 9.32 -4.24
CA ASN A 201 -46.83 8.48 -5.26
C ASN A 201 -47.77 7.45 -4.63
N GLN A 202 -49.00 7.87 -4.31
CA GLN A 202 -50.15 6.97 -4.29
C GLN A 202 -51.28 7.61 -5.10
N SER A 203 -51.52 6.97 -6.24
CA SER A 203 -52.77 6.84 -7.01
C SER A 203 -53.81 7.96 -6.95
N ASN A 204 -54.23 8.43 -8.13
CA ASN A 204 -55.67 8.42 -8.40
C ASN A 204 -55.98 8.04 -9.85
N HIS A 205 -56.81 7.01 -9.93
CA HIS A 205 -57.60 6.52 -11.04
C HIS A 205 -58.65 7.58 -11.42
N GLN A 206 -59.04 7.72 -12.70
CA GLN A 206 -60.45 7.73 -13.13
C GLN A 206 -60.61 7.82 -14.67
N SER A 207 -61.37 6.85 -15.18
CA SER A 207 -62.29 6.84 -16.34
C SER A 207 -61.92 7.50 -17.66
N HIS A 208 -61.76 6.68 -18.70
CA HIS A 208 -62.75 6.54 -19.80
C HIS A 208 -62.68 5.13 -20.39
#